data_AF-B0E594-F1
#
_entry.id   AF-B0E594-F1
#
_cell.length_a   1.000
_cell.length_b   1.000
_cell.length_c   1.000
_cell.angle_alpha   90.00
_cell.angle_beta   90.00
_cell.angle_gamma   90.00
#
_symmetry.space_group_name_H-M   'P 1'
#
loop_
_entity.id
_entity.type
_entity.pdbx_description
1 polymer ?
#
loop_
_entity_poly.entity_id
_entity_poly.type
_entity_poly.pdbx_seq_one_letter_code
_entity_poly.pdbx_strand_id
1 'polypeptide(L)'
;MLPRNSLSNKVNTKAKVANAKAKQDKKKTWAGLTLEDLKTLGQKIKECFKWNHSPREFQLDTIKAQLLRKDVLIHAGTGSGKTFVAAGPHAHEATKGMVTFMVSPLIALQEEQVSCQRNTCLVDGWVVYTFMIKTRHMPGGRCV
;
A
#
# COMPACT_ATOMS: atom_id res chain seq x y z
N MET A 1 44.03 27.10 34.72
CA MET A 1 44.07 25.63 34.52
C MET A 1 42.70 25.06 34.85
N LEU A 2 42.01 24.47 33.88
CA LEU A 2 40.72 23.78 34.09
C LEU A 2 40.96 22.25 34.16
N PRO A 3 40.24 21.51 35.02
CA PRO A 3 40.51 20.08 35.23
C PRO A 3 40.03 19.24 34.04
N ARG A 4 40.87 18.27 33.66
CA ARG A 4 40.82 17.45 32.45
C ARG A 4 39.90 16.21 32.52
N ASN A 5 38.88 16.18 33.39
CA ASN A 5 38.20 14.92 33.74
C ASN A 5 36.67 14.92 33.61
N SER A 6 36.12 15.33 32.46
CA SER A 6 34.68 15.26 32.18
C SER A 6 34.30 14.36 30.98
N LEU A 7 35.26 13.62 30.40
CA LEU A 7 35.06 12.87 29.15
C LEU A 7 35.01 11.33 29.30
N SER A 8 35.24 10.76 30.48
CA SER A 8 35.32 9.29 30.65
C SER A 8 33.94 8.59 30.69
N ASN A 9 32.88 9.25 31.18
CA ASN A 9 31.57 8.61 31.36
C ASN A 9 30.69 8.54 30.09
N LYS A 10 31.13 9.08 28.94
CA LYS A 10 30.33 9.11 27.69
C LYS A 10 30.53 7.89 26.77
N VAL A 11 31.50 7.03 27.05
CA VAL A 11 31.81 5.87 26.19
C VAL A 11 30.89 4.68 26.50
N ASN A 12 30.54 4.46 27.77
CA ASN A 12 29.69 3.33 28.18
C ASN A 12 28.18 3.53 27.98
N THR A 13 27.71 4.77 27.82
CA THR A 13 26.29 5.06 27.58
C THR A 13 25.90 4.87 26.12
N LYS A 14 26.79 5.18 25.16
CA LYS A 14 26.53 4.96 23.73
C LYS A 14 26.38 3.48 23.37
N ALA A 15 27.21 2.61 23.95
CA ALA A 15 27.14 1.17 23.72
C ALA A 15 25.84 0.53 24.27
N LYS A 16 25.36 0.97 25.44
CA LYS A 16 24.09 0.51 26.01
C LYS A 16 22.86 0.99 25.23
N VAL A 17 22.88 2.23 24.73
CA VAL A 17 21.79 2.78 23.88
C VAL A 17 21.76 2.10 22.50
N ALA A 18 22.92 1.80 21.92
CA ALA A 18 23.00 1.06 20.66
C ALA A 18 22.44 -0.38 20.79
N ASN A 19 22.73 -1.06 21.91
CA ASN A 19 22.27 -2.42 22.16
C ASN A 19 20.77 -2.50 22.55
N ALA A 20 20.23 -1.46 23.20
CA ALA A 20 18.80 -1.33 23.46
C ALA A 20 17.99 -1.07 22.17
N LYS A 21 18.51 -0.26 21.23
CA LYS A 21 17.93 -0.08 19.88
C LYS A 21 17.97 -1.37 19.05
N ALA A 22 19.05 -2.14 19.11
CA ALA A 22 19.17 -3.40 18.38
C ALA A 22 18.18 -4.49 18.85
N LYS A 23 17.70 -4.42 20.09
CA LYS A 23 16.70 -5.36 20.65
C LYS A 23 15.25 -5.01 20.29
N GLN A 24 14.98 -3.77 19.88
CA GLN A 24 13.61 -3.24 19.72
C GLN A 24 13.02 -3.44 18.31
N ASP A 25 13.83 -3.80 17.30
CA ASP A 25 13.40 -3.83 15.90
C ASP A 25 13.57 -5.20 15.20
N LYS A 26 13.31 -6.32 15.89
CA LYS A 26 12.83 -7.52 15.16
C LYS A 26 11.38 -7.31 14.73
N LYS A 27 11.10 -6.25 13.97
CA LYS A 27 9.80 -6.08 13.32
C LYS A 27 9.59 -7.23 12.36
N LYS A 28 8.57 -8.04 12.62
CA LYS A 28 8.12 -9.12 11.75
C LYS A 28 7.85 -8.51 10.36
N THR A 29 8.73 -8.77 9.40
CA THR A 29 8.55 -8.32 8.02
C THR A 29 7.41 -9.13 7.39
N TRP A 30 6.55 -8.45 6.63
CA TRP A 30 5.46 -9.10 5.92
C TRP A 30 6.00 -10.00 4.80
N ALA A 31 5.80 -11.31 4.91
CA ALA A 31 6.28 -12.29 3.94
C ALA A 31 5.40 -12.42 2.68
N GLY A 32 4.18 -11.86 2.71
CA GLY A 32 3.14 -12.18 1.72
C GLY A 32 2.28 -13.37 2.16
N LEU A 33 1.22 -13.65 1.39
CA LEU A 33 0.37 -14.83 1.58
C LEU A 33 0.91 -16.02 0.79
N THR A 34 0.44 -17.22 1.13
CA THR A 34 0.62 -18.42 0.30
C THR A 34 -0.54 -18.60 -0.67
N LEU A 35 -0.38 -19.46 -1.68
CA LEU A 35 -1.46 -19.79 -2.60
C LEU A 35 -2.66 -20.45 -1.91
N GLU A 36 -2.44 -21.13 -0.79
CA GLU A 36 -3.50 -21.81 -0.04
C GLU A 36 -4.43 -20.80 0.64
N ASP A 37 -3.86 -19.74 1.20
CA ASP A 37 -4.60 -18.64 1.84
C ASP A 37 -5.50 -17.88 0.84
N LEU A 38 -5.19 -17.96 -0.45
CA LEU A 38 -5.86 -17.22 -1.52
C LEU A 38 -7.00 -17.99 -2.19
N LYS A 39 -7.23 -19.28 -1.85
CA LYS A 39 -8.29 -20.10 -2.47
C LYS A 39 -9.69 -19.51 -2.26
N THR A 40 -9.95 -18.94 -1.08
CA THR A 40 -11.24 -18.35 -0.72
C THR A 40 -11.32 -16.84 -0.94
N LEU A 41 -10.29 -16.23 -1.56
CA LEU A 41 -10.20 -14.77 -1.73
C LEU A 41 -11.40 -14.19 -2.49
N GLY A 42 -11.87 -14.86 -3.55
CA GLY A 42 -13.01 -14.38 -4.34
C GLY A 42 -14.30 -14.26 -3.53
N GLN A 43 -14.53 -15.18 -2.58
CA GLN A 43 -15.67 -15.14 -1.67
C GLN A 43 -15.53 -14.01 -0.65
N LYS A 44 -14.36 -13.90 0.00
CA LYS A 44 -14.06 -12.79 0.93
C LYS A 44 -14.26 -11.44 0.29
N ILE A 45 -13.83 -11.28 -0.97
CA ILE A 45 -14.06 -10.08 -1.76
C ILE A 45 -15.57 -9.83 -1.95
N LYS A 46 -16.31 -10.84 -2.39
CA LYS A 46 -17.75 -10.71 -2.63
C LYS A 46 -18.50 -10.28 -1.36
N GLU A 47 -18.15 -10.88 -0.23
CA GLU A 47 -18.71 -10.56 1.09
C GLU A 47 -18.34 -9.15 1.56
N CYS A 48 -17.06 -8.78 1.43
CA CYS A 48 -16.56 -7.48 1.85
C CYS A 48 -17.23 -6.31 1.10
N PHE A 49 -17.40 -6.46 -0.21
CA PHE A 49 -17.96 -5.41 -1.07
C PHE A 49 -19.47 -5.58 -1.36
N LYS A 50 -20.13 -6.58 -0.76
CA LYS A 50 -21.56 -6.90 -0.94
C LYS A 50 -21.96 -7.01 -2.42
N TRP A 51 -21.10 -7.62 -3.23
CA TRP A 51 -21.35 -7.76 -4.67
C TRP A 51 -22.28 -8.92 -4.98
N ASN A 52 -23.19 -8.71 -5.93
CA ASN A 52 -24.05 -9.78 -6.44
C ASN A 52 -23.32 -10.67 -7.45
N HIS A 53 -22.30 -10.13 -8.13
CA HIS A 53 -21.47 -10.84 -9.10
C HIS A 53 -20.10 -11.22 -8.55
N SER A 54 -19.44 -12.18 -9.21
CA SER A 54 -18.05 -12.51 -8.92
C SER A 54 -17.11 -11.42 -9.49
N PRO A 55 -15.92 -11.21 -8.90
CA PRO A 55 -14.88 -10.39 -9.50
C PRO A 55 -14.49 -10.93 -10.87
N ARG A 56 -14.09 -10.04 -11.80
CA ARG A 56 -13.55 -10.46 -13.09
C ARG A 56 -12.21 -11.16 -12.89
N GLU A 57 -11.86 -12.09 -13.77
CA GLU A 57 -10.64 -12.91 -13.66
C GLU A 57 -9.39 -12.06 -13.49
N PHE A 58 -9.19 -11.06 -14.36
CA PHE A 58 -8.00 -10.18 -14.27
C PHE A 58 -7.92 -9.40 -12.95
N GLN A 59 -9.07 -9.04 -12.35
CA GLN A 59 -9.09 -8.34 -11.07
C GLN A 59 -8.61 -9.28 -9.96
N LEU A 60 -9.18 -10.49 -9.94
CA LEU A 60 -8.87 -11.51 -8.95
C LEU A 60 -7.41 -11.97 -9.05
N ASP A 61 -6.90 -12.19 -10.26
CA ASP A 61 -5.51 -12.59 -10.49
C ASP A 61 -4.53 -11.49 -10.10
N THR A 62 -4.87 -10.23 -10.37
CA THR A 62 -4.00 -9.13 -9.96
C THR A 62 -3.98 -8.97 -8.43
N ILE A 63 -5.12 -9.07 -7.76
CA ILE A 63 -5.18 -8.99 -6.30
C ILE A 63 -4.39 -10.14 -5.67
N LYS A 64 -4.52 -11.36 -6.19
CA LYS A 64 -3.70 -12.50 -5.76
C LYS A 64 -2.21 -12.18 -5.92
N ALA A 65 -1.80 -11.70 -7.08
CA ALA A 65 -0.42 -11.36 -7.36
C ALA A 65 0.12 -10.26 -6.40
N GLN A 66 -0.68 -9.24 -6.08
CA GLN A 66 -0.33 -8.24 -5.06
C GLN A 66 -0.13 -8.86 -3.68
N LEU A 67 -1.02 -9.75 -3.24
CA LEU A 67 -0.93 -10.46 -1.95
C LEU A 67 0.27 -11.43 -1.90
N LEU A 68 0.71 -11.92 -3.06
CA LEU A 68 1.93 -12.70 -3.27
C LEU A 68 3.19 -11.82 -3.43
N ARG A 69 3.08 -10.50 -3.26
CA ARG A 69 4.17 -9.52 -3.42
C ARG A 69 4.81 -9.52 -4.81
N LYS A 70 4.00 -9.72 -5.85
CA LYS A 70 4.42 -9.58 -7.24
C LYS A 70 4.02 -8.21 -7.78
N ASP A 71 4.89 -7.62 -8.58
CA ASP A 71 4.57 -6.43 -9.35
C ASP A 71 3.73 -6.82 -10.57
N VAL A 72 2.67 -6.05 -10.84
CA VAL A 72 1.71 -6.36 -11.90
C VAL A 72 1.40 -5.13 -12.72
N LEU A 73 1.41 -5.30 -14.05
CA LEU A 73 0.92 -4.32 -15.01
C LEU A 73 -0.45 -4.77 -15.53
N ILE A 74 -1.45 -3.91 -15.41
CA ILE A 74 -2.80 -4.19 -15.90
C ILE A 74 -3.08 -3.32 -17.13
N HIS A 75 -3.42 -3.98 -18.24
CA HIS A 75 -3.95 -3.32 -19.42
C HIS A 75 -5.45 -3.62 -19.53
N ALA A 76 -6.30 -2.63 -19.25
CA ALA A 76 -7.75 -2.77 -19.37
C ALA A 76 -8.43 -1.45 -19.72
N GLY A 77 -9.55 -1.53 -20.43
CA GLY A 77 -10.36 -0.38 -20.84
C GLY A 77 -10.90 0.44 -19.67
N THR A 78 -11.32 1.67 -19.96
CA THR A 78 -12.04 2.51 -18.98
C THR A 78 -13.38 1.86 -18.64
N GLY A 79 -13.83 2.00 -17.38
CA GLY A 79 -15.05 1.33 -16.90
C GLY A 79 -14.90 -0.16 -16.59
N SER A 80 -13.77 -0.80 -16.92
CA SER A 80 -13.54 -2.22 -16.59
C SER A 80 -13.37 -2.50 -15.09
N GLY A 81 -13.30 -1.47 -14.25
CA GLY A 81 -13.13 -1.61 -12.80
C GLY A 81 -11.67 -1.80 -12.37
N LYS A 82 -10.73 -1.06 -12.98
CA LYS A 82 -9.30 -1.10 -12.63
C LYS A 82 -9.03 -0.66 -11.18
N THR A 83 -9.73 0.37 -10.72
CA THR A 83 -9.60 0.93 -9.37
C THR A 83 -9.77 -0.14 -8.28
N PHE A 84 -10.65 -1.11 -8.53
CA PHE A 84 -10.96 -2.17 -7.58
C PHE A 84 -9.73 -2.98 -7.17
N VAL A 85 -8.76 -3.13 -8.06
CA VAL A 85 -7.54 -3.89 -7.79
C VAL A 85 -6.71 -3.26 -6.67
N ALA A 86 -6.81 -1.94 -6.44
CA ALA A 86 -6.16 -1.31 -5.30
C ALA A 86 -6.90 -1.57 -3.96
N ALA A 87 -8.22 -1.76 -4.01
CA ALA A 87 -9.05 -2.00 -2.82
C ALA A 87 -9.10 -3.49 -2.42
N GLY A 88 -9.04 -4.38 -3.42
CA GLY A 88 -9.20 -5.83 -3.26
C GLY A 88 -8.30 -6.50 -2.21
N PRO A 89 -7.00 -6.14 -2.07
CA PRO A 89 -6.15 -6.73 -1.04
C PRO A 89 -6.70 -6.58 0.38
N HIS A 90 -7.36 -5.45 0.67
CA HIS A 90 -7.92 -5.13 1.99
C HIS A 90 -9.12 -5.99 2.39
N ALA A 91 -9.71 -6.75 1.47
CA ALA A 91 -10.72 -7.75 1.80
C ALA A 91 -10.15 -8.96 2.57
N HIS A 92 -8.82 -9.15 2.53
CA HIS A 92 -8.17 -10.24 3.25
C HIS A 92 -7.74 -9.80 4.65
N GLU A 93 -8.16 -10.55 5.69
CA GLU A 93 -7.87 -10.27 7.11
C GLU A 93 -6.38 -10.06 7.41
N ALA A 94 -5.52 -10.81 6.75
CA ALA A 94 -4.07 -10.70 6.93
C ALA A 94 -3.49 -9.34 6.49
N THR A 95 -4.24 -8.54 5.73
CA THR A 95 -3.89 -7.15 5.36
C THR A 95 -4.62 -6.10 6.17
N LYS A 96 -5.37 -6.51 7.20
CA LYS A 96 -6.10 -5.59 8.08
C LYS A 96 -5.11 -4.65 8.78
N GLY A 97 -5.38 -3.35 8.70
CA GLY A 97 -4.50 -2.31 9.23
C GLY A 97 -3.31 -1.94 8.33
N MET A 98 -3.16 -2.57 7.16
CA MET A 98 -2.21 -2.12 6.14
C MET A 98 -2.76 -0.94 5.36
N VAL A 99 -1.85 -0.12 4.82
CA VAL A 99 -2.18 1.06 4.02
C VAL A 99 -1.73 0.84 2.58
N THR A 100 -2.62 1.13 1.63
CA THR A 100 -2.29 1.17 0.20
C THR A 100 -2.11 2.62 -0.24
N PHE A 101 -0.97 2.90 -0.86
CA PHE A 101 -0.72 4.19 -1.50
C PHE A 101 -1.15 4.13 -2.96
N MET A 102 -2.18 4.90 -3.30
CA MET A 102 -2.62 5.08 -4.67
C MET A 102 -2.20 6.47 -5.16
N VAL A 103 -1.43 6.50 -6.25
CA VAL A 103 -0.99 7.74 -6.89
C VAL A 103 -1.88 7.97 -8.11
N SER A 104 -2.59 9.10 -8.12
CA SER A 104 -3.41 9.52 -9.27
C SER A 104 -2.99 10.93 -9.71
N PRO A 105 -2.90 11.19 -11.03
CA PRO A 105 -2.53 12.52 -11.52
C PRO A 105 -3.63 13.57 -11.39
N LEU A 106 -4.89 13.16 -11.22
CA LEU A 106 -6.05 14.07 -11.18
C LEU A 106 -6.74 14.03 -9.81
N ILE A 107 -6.88 15.18 -9.17
CA ILE A 107 -7.52 15.31 -7.85
C ILE A 107 -9.00 14.94 -7.92
N ALA A 108 -9.72 15.37 -8.96
CA ALA A 108 -11.14 15.03 -9.13
C ALA A 108 -11.39 13.51 -9.17
N LEU A 109 -10.49 12.74 -9.80
CA LEU A 109 -10.59 11.27 -9.79
C LEU A 109 -10.30 10.68 -8.40
N GLN A 110 -9.43 11.30 -7.61
CA GLN A 110 -9.16 10.85 -6.24
C GLN A 110 -10.40 11.00 -5.36
N GLU A 111 -11.12 12.11 -5.46
CA GLU A 111 -12.33 12.37 -4.68
C GLU A 111 -13.44 11.36 -4.98
N GLU A 112 -13.66 11.04 -6.25
CA GLU A 112 -14.61 10.00 -6.67
C GLU A 112 -14.21 8.63 -6.09
N GLN A 113 -12.93 8.26 -6.17
CA GLN A 113 -12.44 6.97 -5.69
C GLN A 113 -12.55 6.86 -4.16
N VAL A 114 -12.23 7.94 -3.42
CA VAL A 114 -12.34 7.98 -1.96
C VAL A 114 -13.80 7.93 -1.50
N SER A 115 -14.70 8.61 -2.20
CA SER A 115 -16.14 8.58 -1.87
C SER A 115 -16.76 7.20 -2.12
N CYS A 116 -16.41 6.56 -3.24
CA CYS A 116 -16.84 5.19 -3.56
C CYS A 116 -16.36 4.19 -2.49
N GLN A 117 -15.11 4.30 -2.04
CA GLN A 117 -14.54 3.38 -1.05
C GLN A 117 -15.22 3.50 0.33
N ARG A 118 -15.43 4.73 0.82
CA ARG A 118 -16.10 4.98 2.12
C ARG A 118 -17.49 4.36 2.19
N ASN A 119 -18.20 4.30 1.06
CA ASN A 119 -19.55 3.76 1.01
C ASN A 119 -19.60 2.24 0.87
N THR A 120 -18.51 1.60 0.44
CA THR A 120 -18.51 0.18 0.07
C THR A 120 -17.78 -0.71 1.09
N CYS A 121 -16.88 -0.15 1.91
CA CYS A 121 -16.18 -0.90 2.96
C CYS A 121 -15.64 0.01 4.09
N LEU A 122 -15.83 -0.42 5.34
CA LEU A 122 -15.19 0.13 6.56
C LEU A 122 -13.72 -0.29 6.63
N VAL A 123 -12.89 0.19 5.71
CA VAL A 123 -11.43 -0.01 5.77
C VAL A 123 -10.75 1.29 6.18
N ASP A 124 -10.30 1.35 7.43
CA ASP A 124 -9.72 2.54 8.09
C ASP A 124 -8.29 2.91 7.62
N GLY A 125 -7.90 2.53 6.40
CA GLY A 125 -6.48 2.44 6.00
C GLY A 125 -6.12 2.94 4.61
N TRP A 126 -6.83 3.92 4.05
CA TRP A 126 -6.44 4.54 2.76
C TRP A 126 -5.86 5.93 2.97
N VAL A 127 -4.59 6.10 2.55
CA VAL A 127 -3.97 7.42 2.45
C VAL A 127 -3.65 7.65 0.99
N VAL A 128 -4.48 8.48 0.34
CA VAL A 128 -4.27 8.88 -1.06
C VAL A 128 -3.28 10.06 -1.05
N TYR A 129 -2.17 9.90 -1.76
CA TYR A 129 -1.21 10.98 -1.96
C TYR A 129 -1.34 11.53 -3.38
N THR A 130 -1.53 12.85 -3.47
CA THR A 130 -1.42 13.58 -4.73
C THR A 130 0.05 13.89 -5.00
N PHE A 131 0.67 13.18 -5.95
CA PHE A 131 1.92 13.66 -6.55
C PHE A 131 1.54 14.52 -7.76
N MET A 132 1.35 15.83 -7.53
CA MET A 132 1.18 16.76 -8.64
C MET A 132 2.52 16.86 -9.37
N ILE A 133 2.69 16.09 -10.44
CA ILE A 133 3.78 16.29 -11.38
C ILE A 133 3.52 17.65 -12.02
N LYS A 134 4.17 18.70 -11.50
CA LYS A 134 4.23 19.99 -12.18
C LYS A 134 5.01 19.76 -13.46
N THR A 135 4.30 19.50 -14.55
CA THR A 135 4.87 19.46 -15.89
C THR A 135 5.49 20.84 -16.12
N ARG A 136 6.82 20.93 -16.02
CA ARG A 136 7.53 22.03 -16.67
C ARG A 136 7.14 21.97 -18.13
N HIS A 137 6.58 23.06 -18.62
CA HIS A 137 6.30 23.28 -20.02
C HIS A 137 7.57 22.98 -20.83
N MET A 138 7.57 21.87 -21.56
CA MET A 138 8.61 21.56 -22.54
C MET A 138 8.18 22.22 -23.86
N PRO A 139 8.99 23.15 -24.42
CA PRO A 139 8.65 23.78 -25.69
C PRO A 139 8.86 22.78 -26.83
N GLY A 140 7.81 22.57 -27.63
CA GLY A 140 7.86 22.15 -29.02
C GLY A 140 8.60 20.85 -29.36
N GLY A 141 7.86 19.74 -29.46
CA GLY A 141 8.32 18.52 -30.14
C GLY A 141 7.15 17.84 -30.84
N ARG A 142 7.15 17.89 -32.18
CA ARG A 142 6.22 17.19 -33.07
C ARG A 142 6.26 15.68 -32.80
N CYS A 143 5.10 15.06 -32.59
CA CYS A 143 4.94 13.62 -32.67
C CYS A 143 4.34 13.27 -34.02
N VAL A 144 5.07 12.43 -34.75
CA VAL A 144 4.64 11.67 -35.93
C VAL A 144 3.67 10.57 -35.51
#